data_AF-A0A350PH40-F1
#
_entry.id   AF-A0A350PH40-F1
#
_cell.length_a   1.000
_cell.length_b   1.000
_cell.length_c   1.000
_cell.angle_alpha   90.00
_cell.angle_beta   90.00
_cell.angle_gamma   90.00
#
_symmetry.space_group_name_H-M   'P 1'
#
loop_
_entity.id
_entity.type
_entity.pdbx_description
1 polymer ?
#
loop_
_entity_poly.entity_id
_entity_poly.type
_entity_poly.pdbx_seq_one_letter_code
_entity_poly.pdbx_strand_id
1 'polypeptide(L)'
;MVHWPFEVAFNNAMQTTADSIDQRLLTGSRASTFIVAKIDTDSMTIRHPSRGVMGVKVDRNGNIVELDASETTRKLTVKRANNIEINSIAKRFASSDKQGNPFGSLSGAVDEEFIIGNTEFNVSYGTPQRRGRNLFGGIVPFGQRWRTGANRATHFKTSSNLRIGDLKVPAGEYTLFSIPEKDGGLLIINKQTGQNGQTYDQERDLGRVPMSVSNKADSTEGFTILVEGENNSGVIKLIWGNTVYSVDFEIEN
;
A
#
# COMPACT_ATOMS: atom_id res chain seq x y z
N MET A 1 -14.09 -3.10 -10.68
CA MET A 1 -14.15 -3.46 -12.11
C MET A 1 -13.20 -2.58 -12.91
N VAL A 2 -12.29 -3.20 -13.65
CA VAL A 2 -11.61 -2.57 -14.80
C VAL A 2 -12.18 -3.32 -16.00
N HIS A 3 -13.16 -2.72 -16.66
CA HIS A 3 -13.74 -3.26 -17.88
C HIS A 3 -13.78 -2.09 -18.88
N TRP A 4 -12.87 -2.05 -19.85
CA TRP A 4 -13.01 -1.37 -21.15
C TRP A 4 -11.80 -1.76 -22.05
N PRO A 5 -11.92 -1.84 -23.38
CA PRO A 5 -10.96 -2.46 -24.27
C PRO A 5 -9.81 -1.50 -24.54
N PHE A 6 -8.77 -1.60 -23.73
CA PHE A 6 -7.56 -0.81 -23.88
C PHE A 6 -6.93 -0.96 -25.27
N GLU A 7 -6.97 -2.15 -25.88
CA GLU A 7 -6.29 -2.45 -27.15
C GLU A 7 -6.68 -1.49 -28.28
N VAL A 8 -7.98 -1.31 -28.51
CA VAL A 8 -8.48 -0.50 -29.63
C VAL A 8 -8.07 0.97 -29.48
N ALA A 9 -8.08 1.49 -28.26
CA ALA A 9 -7.62 2.85 -28.00
C ALA A 9 -6.14 3.03 -28.40
N PHE A 10 -5.30 2.05 -28.09
CA PHE A 10 -3.88 2.08 -28.46
C PHE A 10 -3.65 1.82 -29.95
N ASN A 11 -4.40 0.92 -30.57
CA ASN A 11 -4.37 0.74 -32.02
C ASN A 11 -4.74 2.05 -32.73
N ASN A 12 -5.78 2.75 -32.26
CA ASN A 12 -6.18 4.05 -32.81
C ASN A 12 -5.08 5.10 -32.58
N ALA A 13 -4.48 5.16 -31.39
CA ALA A 13 -3.39 6.08 -31.09
C ALA A 13 -2.22 5.89 -32.05
N MET A 14 -1.85 4.64 -32.37
CA MET A 14 -0.79 4.33 -33.33
C MET A 14 -1.09 4.82 -34.76
N GLN A 15 -2.37 4.91 -35.14
CA GLN A 15 -2.78 5.33 -36.47
C GLN A 15 -2.84 6.86 -36.64
N THR A 16 -2.84 7.62 -35.55
CA THR A 16 -2.87 9.09 -35.62
C THR A 16 -1.46 9.67 -35.65
N THR A 17 -1.29 10.87 -36.17
CA THR A 17 -0.05 11.67 -36.02
C THR A 17 -0.05 12.51 -34.74
N ALA A 18 -1.14 12.52 -33.97
CA ALA A 18 -1.22 13.28 -32.74
C ALA A 18 -0.40 12.63 -31.63
N ASP A 19 0.19 13.45 -30.77
CA ASP A 19 0.94 13.01 -29.59
C ASP A 19 0.02 12.41 -28.52
N SER A 20 -1.26 12.79 -28.53
CA SER A 20 -2.25 12.25 -27.63
C SER A 20 -3.63 12.16 -28.26
N ILE A 21 -4.43 11.22 -27.77
CA ILE A 21 -5.85 11.11 -28.11
C ILE A 21 -6.70 11.05 -26.85
N ASP A 22 -7.88 11.66 -26.94
CA ASP A 22 -8.92 11.55 -25.94
C ASP A 22 -9.72 10.27 -26.17
N GLN A 23 -9.96 9.53 -25.09
CA GLN A 23 -10.68 8.27 -25.12
C GLN A 23 -11.85 8.31 -24.13
N ARG A 24 -13.04 7.99 -24.62
CA ARG A 24 -14.25 8.05 -23.82
C ARG A 24 -14.38 6.82 -22.93
N LEU A 25 -14.71 7.04 -21.68
CA LEU A 25 -14.94 6.03 -20.65
C LEU A 25 -16.37 6.15 -20.12
N LEU A 26 -17.17 5.10 -20.29
CA LEU A 26 -18.60 5.10 -19.96
C LEU A 26 -18.88 4.36 -18.64
N THR A 27 -18.75 5.00 -17.48
CA THR A 27 -19.03 4.31 -16.21
C THR A 27 -20.51 4.38 -15.85
N GLY A 28 -21.28 3.32 -16.13
CA GLY A 28 -22.74 3.31 -15.92
C GLY A 28 -23.42 4.32 -16.84
N SER A 29 -24.17 5.26 -16.28
CA SER A 29 -24.77 6.39 -17.03
C SER A 29 -23.83 7.59 -17.23
N ARG A 30 -22.61 7.56 -16.67
CA ARG A 30 -21.65 8.68 -16.75
C ARG A 30 -20.68 8.47 -17.90
N ALA A 31 -20.43 9.54 -18.65
CA ALA A 31 -19.31 9.61 -19.60
C ALA A 31 -18.19 10.45 -18.99
N SER A 32 -16.96 9.96 -19.12
CA SER A 32 -15.72 10.67 -18.78
C SER A 32 -14.71 10.45 -19.89
N THR A 33 -13.57 11.13 -19.83
CA THR A 33 -12.48 10.97 -20.80
C THR A 33 -11.20 10.59 -20.06
N PHE A 34 -10.38 9.75 -20.69
CA PHE A 34 -8.99 9.55 -20.33
C PHE A 34 -8.11 9.84 -21.54
N ILE A 35 -6.85 10.18 -21.29
CA ILE A 35 -5.91 10.52 -22.36
C ILE A 35 -4.98 9.34 -22.59
N VAL A 36 -4.80 8.95 -23.84
CA VAL A 36 -3.67 8.12 -24.28
C VAL A 36 -2.63 9.05 -24.89
N ALA A 37 -1.44 9.12 -24.31
CA ALA A 37 -0.36 9.95 -24.82
C ALA A 37 0.86 9.10 -25.17
N LYS A 38 1.43 9.33 -26.36
CA LYS A 38 2.65 8.68 -26.83
C LYS A 38 3.85 9.22 -26.07
N ILE A 39 4.77 8.32 -25.73
CA ILE A 39 6.07 8.66 -25.15
C ILE A 39 7.16 8.35 -26.17
N ASP A 40 7.06 7.18 -26.80
CA ASP A 40 7.99 6.67 -27.82
C ASP A 40 7.21 5.77 -28.80
N THR A 41 7.91 5.21 -29.77
CA THR A 41 7.41 4.30 -30.81
C THR A 41 6.67 3.07 -30.25
N ASP A 42 7.09 2.55 -29.11
CA ASP A 42 6.50 1.36 -28.47
C ASP A 42 5.86 1.66 -27.10
N SER A 43 5.83 2.94 -26.69
CA SER A 43 5.56 3.34 -25.30
C SER A 43 4.54 4.46 -25.22
N MET A 44 3.53 4.29 -24.38
CA MET A 44 2.42 5.23 -24.18
C MET A 44 2.05 5.37 -22.70
N THR A 45 1.27 6.38 -22.36
CA THR A 45 0.62 6.52 -21.04
C THR A 45 -0.89 6.52 -21.15
N ILE A 46 -1.56 6.01 -20.13
CA ILE A 46 -2.98 6.24 -19.85
C ILE A 46 -3.07 7.24 -18.70
N ARG A 47 -3.76 8.36 -18.90
CA ARG A 47 -4.10 9.30 -17.82
C ARG A 47 -5.56 9.10 -17.44
N HIS A 48 -5.81 8.22 -16.48
CA HIS A 48 -7.17 7.83 -16.10
C HIS A 48 -7.78 8.87 -15.12
N PRO A 49 -9.04 9.30 -15.31
CA PRO A 49 -9.64 10.42 -14.57
C PRO A 49 -9.68 10.22 -13.04
N SER A 50 -9.71 8.97 -12.57
CA SER A 50 -9.73 8.63 -11.14
C SER A 50 -8.67 7.64 -10.67
N ARG A 51 -7.73 7.23 -11.54
CA ARG A 51 -6.76 6.17 -11.21
C ARG A 51 -5.31 6.58 -11.35
N GLY A 52 -5.06 7.80 -11.83
CA GLY A 52 -3.71 8.29 -12.07
C GLY A 52 -3.18 7.84 -13.42
N VAL A 53 -1.85 7.93 -13.56
CA VAL A 53 -1.13 7.65 -14.80
C VAL A 53 -0.60 6.22 -14.78
N MET A 54 -0.73 5.51 -15.90
CA MET A 54 -0.20 4.16 -16.09
C MET A 54 0.65 4.13 -17.37
N GLY A 55 1.77 3.41 -17.34
CA GLY A 55 2.59 3.17 -18.51
C GLY A 55 2.08 1.98 -19.31
N VAL A 56 2.21 2.03 -20.63
CA VAL A 56 1.80 0.95 -21.53
C VAL A 56 2.86 0.76 -22.59
N LYS A 57 3.28 -0.49 -22.80
CA LYS A 57 4.05 -0.87 -23.98
C LYS A 57 3.16 -1.54 -25.00
N VAL A 58 3.36 -1.23 -26.26
CA VAL A 58 2.60 -1.76 -27.38
C VAL A 58 3.52 -2.34 -28.45
N ASP A 59 3.00 -3.27 -29.26
CA ASP A 59 3.68 -3.68 -30.49
C ASP A 59 3.49 -2.66 -31.62
N ARG A 60 4.10 -2.92 -32.78
CA ARG A 60 3.99 -2.06 -33.98
C ARG A 60 2.56 -1.79 -34.45
N ASN A 61 1.59 -2.62 -34.06
CA ASN A 61 0.19 -2.47 -34.42
C ASN A 61 -0.61 -1.75 -33.32
N GLY A 62 0.00 -1.45 -32.17
CA GLY A 62 -0.66 -0.87 -31.00
C GLY A 62 -1.24 -1.90 -30.03
N ASN A 63 -0.97 -3.20 -30.21
CA ASN A 63 -1.46 -4.23 -29.29
C ASN A 63 -0.69 -4.15 -27.98
N ILE A 64 -1.37 -4.24 -26.84
CA ILE A 64 -0.74 -4.05 -25.53
C ILE A 64 0.16 -5.24 -25.20
N VAL A 65 1.45 -4.99 -25.01
CA VAL A 65 2.43 -5.98 -24.56
C VAL A 65 2.59 -5.93 -23.04
N GLU A 66 2.59 -4.74 -22.46
CA GLU A 66 2.76 -4.51 -21.02
C GLU A 66 1.90 -3.34 -20.55
N LEU A 67 1.33 -3.44 -19.34
CA LEU A 67 0.68 -2.34 -18.62
C LEU A 67 1.34 -2.23 -17.26
N ASP A 68 1.86 -1.07 -16.92
CA ASP A 68 2.43 -0.76 -15.62
C ASP A 68 1.55 0.26 -14.87
N ALA A 69 0.91 -0.21 -13.81
CA ALA A 69 0.11 0.57 -12.89
C ALA A 69 0.72 0.59 -11.47
N SER A 70 2.02 0.33 -11.35
CA SER A 70 2.79 0.34 -10.09
C SER A 70 2.75 1.69 -9.37
N GLU A 71 2.65 2.79 -10.10
CA GLU A 71 2.52 4.14 -9.53
C GLU A 71 1.08 4.52 -9.13
N THR A 72 0.11 3.66 -9.41
CA THR A 72 -1.28 3.89 -9.03
C THR A 72 -1.64 3.19 -7.71
N THR A 73 -2.85 3.42 -7.20
CA THR A 73 -3.39 2.65 -6.07
C THR A 73 -3.60 1.17 -6.38
N ARG A 74 -3.46 0.72 -7.64
CA ARG A 74 -3.59 -0.69 -8.05
C ARG A 74 -2.34 -1.51 -7.80
N LYS A 75 -1.16 -0.89 -7.82
CA LYS A 75 0.13 -1.54 -7.55
C LYS A 75 0.31 -2.86 -8.34
N LEU A 76 0.02 -2.84 -9.64
CA LEU A 76 0.09 -4.02 -10.51
C LEU A 76 0.83 -3.75 -11.81
N THR A 77 1.40 -4.82 -12.36
CA THR A 77 1.99 -4.86 -13.71
C THR A 77 1.38 -6.06 -14.44
N VAL A 78 1.01 -5.87 -15.71
CA VAL A 78 0.42 -6.90 -16.56
C VAL A 78 1.32 -7.09 -17.77
N LYS A 79 1.60 -8.34 -18.13
CA LYS A 79 2.33 -8.70 -19.36
C LYS A 79 1.44 -9.59 -20.20
N ARG A 80 1.39 -9.33 -21.51
CA ARG A 80 0.71 -10.22 -22.46
C ARG A 80 1.42 -11.57 -22.46
N ALA A 81 0.65 -12.64 -22.38
CA ALA A 81 1.14 -13.99 -22.57
C ALA A 81 0.38 -14.63 -23.75
N ASN A 82 1.12 -15.33 -24.62
CA ASN A 82 0.57 -15.90 -25.85
C ASN A 82 -0.24 -17.18 -25.61
N ASN A 83 0.06 -17.91 -24.53
CA ASN A 83 -0.63 -19.15 -24.23
C ASN A 83 -0.80 -19.27 -22.70
N ILE A 84 -1.94 -18.80 -22.21
CA ILE A 84 -2.37 -19.02 -20.83
C ILE A 84 -3.28 -20.23 -20.84
N GLU A 85 -2.89 -21.29 -20.13
CA GLU A 85 -3.71 -22.49 -19.93
C GLU A 85 -4.89 -22.16 -18.98
N ILE A 86 -5.90 -21.45 -19.50
CA ILE A 86 -7.07 -20.98 -18.73
C ILE A 86 -7.77 -22.16 -18.02
N ASN A 87 -7.85 -23.31 -18.68
CA ASN A 87 -8.44 -24.52 -18.10
C ASN A 87 -7.67 -25.00 -16.86
N SER A 88 -6.34 -24.92 -16.87
CA SER A 88 -5.51 -25.29 -15.72
C SER A 88 -5.70 -24.31 -14.56
N ILE A 89 -5.80 -23.00 -14.84
CA ILE A 89 -6.11 -21.97 -13.84
C ILE A 89 -7.50 -22.21 -13.24
N ALA A 90 -8.51 -22.45 -14.07
CA ALA A 90 -9.88 -22.71 -13.65
C ALA A 90 -9.98 -23.98 -12.79
N LYS A 91 -9.30 -25.07 -13.17
CA LYS A 91 -9.22 -26.30 -12.37
C LYS A 91 -8.58 -26.04 -11.01
N ARG A 92 -7.44 -25.33 -10.95
CA ARG A 92 -6.79 -24.97 -9.69
C ARG A 92 -7.71 -24.15 -8.79
N PHE A 93 -8.42 -23.17 -9.37
CA PHE A 93 -9.38 -22.34 -8.64
C PHE A 93 -10.52 -23.20 -8.08
N ALA A 94 -11.16 -24.03 -8.91
CA ALA A 94 -12.24 -24.92 -8.48
C ALA A 94 -11.80 -25.92 -7.39
N SER A 95 -10.57 -26.45 -7.48
CA SER A 95 -9.99 -27.30 -6.44
C SER A 95 -9.78 -26.57 -5.12
N SER A 96 -9.37 -25.30 -5.16
CA SER A 96 -9.15 -24.47 -3.97
C SER A 96 -10.48 -24.03 -3.35
N ASP A 97 -11.47 -23.73 -4.18
CA ASP A 97 -12.83 -23.38 -3.78
C ASP A 97 -13.54 -24.55 -3.07
N LYS A 98 -13.42 -25.77 -3.59
CA LYS A 98 -13.91 -26.98 -2.92
C LYS A 98 -13.29 -27.22 -1.55
N GLN A 99 -12.10 -26.68 -1.29
CA GLN A 99 -11.42 -26.73 0.00
C GLN A 99 -11.77 -25.54 0.91
N GLY A 100 -12.69 -24.66 0.49
CA GLY A 100 -13.08 -23.46 1.23
C GLY A 100 -12.04 -22.34 1.19
N ASN A 101 -11.01 -22.43 0.34
CA ASN A 101 -9.92 -21.46 0.26
C ASN A 101 -9.62 -20.99 -1.19
N PRO A 102 -10.61 -20.45 -1.92
CA PRO A 102 -10.48 -20.11 -3.34
C PRO A 102 -9.39 -19.06 -3.65
N PHE A 103 -9.09 -18.19 -2.68
CA PHE A 103 -8.21 -17.03 -2.86
C PHE A 103 -6.96 -17.04 -1.99
N GLY A 104 -6.73 -18.12 -1.23
CA GLY A 104 -5.68 -18.17 -0.22
C GLY A 104 -5.98 -17.26 0.97
N SER A 105 -4.98 -17.08 1.83
CA SER A 105 -5.09 -16.19 3.00
C SER A 105 -5.37 -14.75 2.56
N LEU A 106 -6.52 -14.23 3.01
CA LEU A 106 -6.91 -12.84 2.79
C LEU A 106 -6.07 -11.92 3.67
N SER A 107 -5.85 -10.69 3.19
CA SER A 107 -5.32 -9.63 4.06
C SER A 107 -6.44 -9.14 4.97
N GLY A 108 -6.26 -9.34 6.28
CA GLY A 108 -7.24 -8.98 7.30
C GLY A 108 -6.98 -7.62 7.95
N ALA A 109 -7.67 -7.41 9.06
CA ALA A 109 -7.37 -6.40 10.05
C ALA A 109 -7.04 -7.10 11.38
N VAL A 110 -6.25 -6.43 12.20
CA VAL A 110 -5.82 -6.88 13.53
C VAL A 110 -6.17 -5.76 14.51
N ASP A 111 -6.76 -6.15 15.64
CA ASP A 111 -6.95 -5.32 16.82
C ASP A 111 -6.20 -6.02 17.95
N GLU A 112 -5.09 -5.44 18.39
CA GLU A 112 -4.23 -6.01 19.42
C GLU A 112 -4.11 -5.06 20.61
N GLU A 113 -4.11 -5.67 21.80
CA GLU A 113 -3.90 -4.99 23.07
C GLU A 113 -2.58 -5.45 23.68
N PHE A 114 -1.79 -4.50 24.17
CA PHE A 114 -0.52 -4.74 24.84
C PHE A 114 -0.54 -4.01 26.19
N ILE A 115 0.07 -4.61 27.20
CA ILE A 115 0.19 -4.02 28.54
C ILE A 115 1.67 -3.99 28.90
N ILE A 116 2.21 -2.79 29.10
CA ILE A 116 3.59 -2.56 29.55
C ILE A 116 3.53 -1.78 30.87
N GLY A 117 3.98 -2.40 31.96
CA GLY A 117 3.76 -1.85 33.30
C GLY A 117 2.27 -1.74 33.60
N ASN A 118 1.79 -0.51 33.85
CA ASN A 118 0.37 -0.19 34.06
C ASN A 118 -0.26 0.53 32.86
N THR A 119 0.45 0.61 31.73
CA THR A 119 -0.03 1.30 30.53
C THR A 119 -0.59 0.30 29.53
N GLU A 120 -1.80 0.59 29.07
CA GLU A 120 -2.51 -0.16 28.04
C GLU A 120 -2.27 0.52 26.69
N PHE A 121 -1.91 -0.29 25.70
CA PHE A 121 -1.77 0.10 24.31
C PHE A 121 -2.78 -0.69 23.48
N ASN A 122 -3.52 0.00 22.61
CA ASN A 122 -4.40 -0.63 21.64
C ASN A 122 -3.96 -0.23 20.24
N VAL A 123 -3.72 -1.21 19.38
CA VAL A 123 -3.29 -1.00 18.00
C VAL A 123 -4.24 -1.70 17.05
N SER A 124 -4.91 -0.91 16.20
CA SER A 124 -5.83 -1.40 15.16
C SER A 124 -5.22 -1.12 13.80
N TYR A 125 -4.96 -2.16 13.00
CA TYR A 125 -4.27 -2.01 11.72
C TYR A 125 -4.67 -3.07 10.69
N GLY A 126 -4.57 -2.72 9.40
CA GLY A 126 -4.68 -3.70 8.33
C GLY A 126 -3.39 -4.52 8.19
N THR A 127 -3.49 -5.85 8.05
CA THR A 127 -2.34 -6.77 7.88
C THR A 127 -2.21 -7.26 6.42
N PRO A 128 -1.67 -6.43 5.49
CA PRO A 128 -1.40 -6.88 4.13
C PRO A 128 -0.42 -8.05 4.10
N GLN A 129 -0.70 -9.04 3.26
CA GLN A 129 0.13 -10.23 3.08
C GLN A 129 1.23 -9.96 2.04
N ARG A 130 2.46 -10.45 2.22
CA ARG A 130 3.57 -10.24 1.30
C ARG A 130 3.29 -10.86 -0.07
N ARG A 131 2.85 -12.11 -0.12
CA ARG A 131 2.55 -12.89 -1.34
C ARG A 131 3.70 -12.88 -2.35
N GLY A 132 4.92 -13.05 -1.85
CA GLY A 132 6.15 -13.05 -2.65
C GLY A 132 6.54 -11.69 -3.28
N ARG A 133 5.85 -10.59 -2.94
CA ARG A 133 6.13 -9.27 -3.51
C ARG A 133 7.34 -8.61 -2.83
N ASN A 134 7.98 -7.70 -3.57
CA ASN A 134 8.96 -6.76 -3.03
C ASN A 134 8.23 -5.71 -2.19
N LEU A 135 8.57 -5.64 -0.90
CA LEU A 135 7.86 -4.85 0.10
C LEU A 135 8.29 -3.39 0.08
N PHE A 136 9.34 -3.05 0.83
CA PHE A 136 9.92 -1.71 0.91
C PHE A 136 10.79 -1.40 -0.31
N GLY A 137 10.63 -0.21 -0.88
CA GLY A 137 11.17 0.14 -2.21
C GLY A 137 10.40 -0.49 -3.38
N GLY A 138 9.35 -1.27 -3.09
CA GLY A 138 8.45 -1.87 -4.07
C GLY A 138 7.02 -1.37 -3.85
N ILE A 139 6.15 -2.22 -3.29
CA ILE A 139 4.75 -1.85 -3.02
C ILE A 139 4.59 -0.77 -1.94
N VAL A 140 5.60 -0.61 -1.08
CA VAL A 140 5.77 0.53 -0.16
C VAL A 140 6.98 1.34 -0.65
N PRO A 141 6.76 2.43 -1.42
CA PRO A 141 7.85 3.24 -1.93
C PRO A 141 8.62 3.92 -0.80
N PHE A 142 9.94 4.03 -0.95
CA PHE A 142 10.77 4.80 -0.03
C PHE A 142 10.52 6.31 -0.19
N GLY A 143 10.66 7.07 0.89
CA GLY A 143 10.48 8.52 0.90
C GLY A 143 9.04 9.00 0.67
N GLN A 144 8.07 8.08 0.63
CA GLN A 144 6.65 8.41 0.48
C GLN A 144 5.86 8.03 1.72
N ARG A 145 4.85 8.85 2.05
CA ARG A 145 3.93 8.57 3.15
C ARG A 145 3.17 7.28 2.87
N TRP A 146 3.31 6.34 3.79
CA TRP A 146 2.54 5.12 3.86
C TRP A 146 1.59 5.17 5.05
N ARG A 147 0.44 4.52 4.89
CA ARG A 147 -0.60 4.39 5.92
C ARG A 147 -0.24 3.41 7.04
N THR A 148 0.98 2.86 7.00
CA THR A 148 1.50 1.86 7.95
C THR A 148 0.54 0.67 8.12
N GLY A 149 0.12 0.07 7.00
CA GLY A 149 -0.90 -0.98 6.97
C GLY A 149 -1.72 -0.98 5.67
N ALA A 150 -2.96 -1.50 5.73
CA ALA A 150 -3.89 -1.55 4.61
C ALA A 150 -5.29 -1.01 4.96
N ASN A 151 -6.01 -0.52 3.93
CA ASN A 151 -7.35 0.06 4.03
C ASN A 151 -7.46 1.27 4.98
N ARG A 152 -7.76 1.06 6.28
CA ARG A 152 -7.87 2.13 7.28
C ARG A 152 -6.49 2.69 7.64
N ALA A 153 -6.47 3.88 8.25
CA ALA A 153 -5.26 4.33 8.93
C ALA A 153 -5.01 3.40 10.12
N THR A 154 -3.76 3.23 10.52
CA THR A 154 -3.44 2.46 11.72
C THR A 154 -3.78 3.28 12.95
N HIS A 155 -4.72 2.83 13.76
CA HIS A 155 -5.10 3.49 15.01
C HIS A 155 -4.20 2.99 16.13
N PHE A 156 -3.74 3.93 16.96
CA PHE A 156 -2.87 3.68 18.09
C PHE A 156 -3.42 4.46 19.28
N LYS A 157 -3.72 3.76 20.37
CA LYS A 157 -4.19 4.35 21.63
C LYS A 157 -3.25 3.94 22.74
N THR A 158 -2.95 4.89 23.63
CA THR A 158 -2.16 4.68 24.85
C THR A 158 -2.91 5.26 26.05
N SER A 159 -2.94 4.55 27.17
CA SER A 159 -3.57 5.02 28.41
C SER A 159 -2.70 5.96 29.24
N SER A 160 -1.40 6.07 28.92
CA SER A 160 -0.44 6.94 29.60
C SER A 160 0.29 7.85 28.62
N ASN A 161 0.87 8.91 29.16
CA ASN A 161 1.73 9.80 28.39
C ASN A 161 2.99 9.03 27.99
N LEU A 162 3.45 9.24 26.76
CA LEU A 162 4.67 8.65 26.24
C LEU A 162 5.65 9.73 25.81
N ARG A 163 6.93 9.40 25.87
CA ARG A 163 8.01 10.07 25.16
C ARG A 163 8.45 9.15 24.04
N ILE A 164 8.36 9.58 22.78
CA ILE A 164 8.81 8.81 21.62
C ILE A 164 9.89 9.65 20.92
N GLY A 165 11.15 9.26 21.05
CA GLY A 165 12.27 10.17 20.76
C GLY A 165 12.13 11.48 21.55
N ASP A 166 12.16 12.62 20.87
CA ASP A 166 11.95 13.93 21.53
C ASP A 166 10.46 14.32 21.66
N LEU A 167 9.55 13.55 21.06
CA LEU A 167 8.13 13.90 21.00
C LEU A 167 7.39 13.45 22.26
N LYS A 168 6.70 14.38 22.92
CA LYS A 168 5.71 14.06 23.95
C LYS A 168 4.38 13.69 23.32
N VAL A 169 3.87 12.52 23.68
CA VAL A 169 2.61 11.96 23.20
C VAL A 169 1.69 11.78 24.40
N PRO A 170 0.76 12.72 24.66
CA PRO A 170 -0.19 12.57 25.75
C PRO A 170 -1.03 11.31 25.61
N ALA A 171 -1.51 10.77 26.72
CA ALA A 171 -2.49 9.70 26.73
C ALA A 171 -3.68 10.04 25.81
N GLY A 172 -4.11 9.09 24.99
CA GLY A 172 -5.12 9.35 23.98
C GLY A 172 -5.08 8.40 22.79
N GLU A 173 -5.88 8.72 21.78
CA GLU A 173 -5.98 7.98 20.53
C GLU A 173 -5.42 8.81 19.37
N TYR A 174 -4.64 8.14 18.52
CA TYR A 174 -3.94 8.71 17.39
C TYR A 174 -4.03 7.77 16.19
N THR A 175 -3.54 8.24 15.05
CA THR A 175 -3.20 7.37 13.94
C THR A 175 -1.71 7.42 13.63
N LEU A 176 -1.18 6.28 13.18
CA LEU A 176 0.20 6.12 12.77
C LEU A 176 0.29 6.11 11.25
N PHE A 177 1.14 6.98 10.73
CA PHE A 177 1.64 6.93 9.35
C PHE A 177 3.15 6.77 9.39
N SER A 178 3.76 6.41 8.27
CA SER A 178 5.22 6.30 8.19
C SER A 178 5.72 6.84 6.86
N ILE A 179 6.98 7.25 6.84
CA ILE A 179 7.76 7.49 5.63
C ILE A 179 8.97 6.56 5.72
N PRO A 180 8.89 5.34 5.16
CA PRO A 180 10.00 4.40 5.20
C PRO A 180 11.15 4.88 4.31
N GLU A 181 12.39 4.65 4.73
CA GLU A 181 13.61 4.88 3.97
C GLU A 181 14.56 3.67 4.11
N LYS A 182 15.60 3.59 3.27
CA LYS A 182 16.52 2.44 3.29
C LYS A 182 17.25 2.28 4.62
N ASP A 183 17.63 3.40 5.22
CA ASP A 183 18.47 3.46 6.42
C ASP A 183 17.69 4.03 7.63
N GLY A 184 16.36 3.84 7.66
CA GLY A 184 15.49 4.30 8.74
C GLY A 184 14.20 4.89 8.19
N GLY A 185 13.84 6.09 8.64
CA GLY A 185 12.67 6.80 8.15
C GLY A 185 11.96 7.54 9.27
N LEU A 186 10.70 7.89 9.04
CA LEU A 186 9.91 8.63 10.02
C LEU A 186 8.64 7.87 10.38
N LEU A 187 8.36 7.77 11.68
CA LEU A 187 7.01 7.51 12.17
C LEU A 187 6.31 8.85 12.35
N ILE A 188 5.06 8.93 11.92
CA ILE A 188 4.21 10.11 12.05
C ILE A 188 3.06 9.74 12.99
N ILE A 189 2.88 10.55 14.04
CA ILE A 189 1.76 10.41 14.97
C ILE A 189 0.80 11.55 14.68
N ASN A 190 -0.43 11.22 14.27
CA ASN A 190 -1.43 12.18 13.81
C ASN A 190 -2.67 12.17 14.73
N LYS A 191 -3.19 13.36 15.04
CA LYS A 191 -4.33 13.58 15.95
C LYS A 191 -5.69 13.31 15.29
N GLN A 192 -5.74 13.03 14.00
CA GLN A 192 -6.97 12.60 13.33
C GLN A 192 -7.15 11.09 13.54
N THR A 193 -8.37 10.69 13.92
CA THR A 193 -8.76 9.29 14.13
C THR A 193 -10.02 8.95 13.33
N GLY A 194 -10.40 7.67 13.29
CA GLY A 194 -11.55 7.15 12.53
C GLY A 194 -11.41 7.08 11.00
N GLN A 195 -10.39 7.71 10.40
CA GLN A 195 -10.25 7.89 8.96
C GLN A 195 -9.71 6.66 8.19
N ASN A 196 -9.91 6.69 6.86
CA ASN A 196 -9.27 5.76 5.93
C ASN A 196 -7.77 6.11 5.78
N GLY A 197 -6.90 5.14 5.49
CA GLY A 197 -5.46 5.36 5.36
C GLY A 197 -5.03 6.15 4.11
N GLN A 198 -5.96 6.58 3.26
CA GLN A 198 -5.69 7.56 2.20
C GLN A 198 -6.05 9.00 2.60
N THR A 199 -6.85 9.18 3.64
CA THR A 199 -7.15 10.48 4.22
C THR A 199 -6.05 10.84 5.20
N TYR A 200 -5.37 11.96 4.95
CA TYR A 200 -4.30 12.45 5.79
C TYR A 200 -4.24 13.97 5.69
N ASP A 201 -4.16 14.62 6.84
CA ASP A 201 -3.96 16.05 6.98
C ASP A 201 -2.70 16.29 7.82
N GLN A 202 -1.70 16.92 7.22
CA GLN A 202 -0.42 17.18 7.86
C GLN A 202 -0.53 18.19 9.00
N GLU A 203 -1.50 19.12 8.97
CA GLU A 203 -1.72 20.09 10.04
C GLU A 203 -2.17 19.41 11.35
N ARG A 204 -2.63 18.16 11.25
CA ARG A 204 -3.05 17.32 12.37
C ARG A 204 -1.91 16.45 12.92
N ASP A 205 -0.70 16.52 12.36
CA ASP A 205 0.46 15.82 12.93
C ASP A 205 0.71 16.33 14.36
N LEU A 206 0.73 15.42 15.32
CA LEU A 206 1.29 15.70 16.64
C LEU A 206 2.80 15.86 16.53
N GLY A 207 3.43 14.99 15.75
CA GLY A 207 4.85 15.07 15.46
C GLY A 207 5.34 13.92 14.60
N ARG A 208 6.62 13.99 14.26
CA ARG A 208 7.34 12.99 13.47
C ARG A 208 8.60 12.60 14.20
N VAL A 209 8.89 11.31 14.27
CA VAL A 209 10.00 10.77 15.03
C VAL A 209 10.83 9.84 14.15
N PRO A 210 12.17 9.91 14.20
CA PRO A 210 13.02 8.98 13.47
C PRO A 210 12.76 7.53 13.88
N MET A 211 12.77 6.63 12.90
CA MET A 211 12.76 5.18 13.12
C MET A 211 14.13 4.60 12.80
N SER A 212 14.53 3.62 13.61
CA SER A 212 15.62 2.70 13.29
C SER A 212 15.12 1.61 12.33
N VAL A 213 16.02 1.05 11.52
CA VAL A 213 15.71 -0.10 10.66
C VAL A 213 16.68 -1.25 10.93
N SER A 214 16.16 -2.46 10.94
CA SER A 214 16.94 -3.69 11.04
C SER A 214 16.33 -4.80 10.17
N ASN A 215 17.06 -5.90 10.01
CA ASN A 215 16.56 -7.10 9.36
C ASN A 215 16.63 -8.29 10.31
N LYS A 216 15.65 -9.19 10.21
CA LYS A 216 15.59 -10.46 10.93
C LYS A 216 15.70 -11.64 9.97
N ALA A 217 16.13 -12.80 10.49
CA ALA A 217 16.37 -14.00 9.69
C ALA A 217 15.09 -14.55 9.04
N ASP A 218 14.01 -14.66 9.82
CA ASP A 218 12.75 -15.19 9.31
C ASP A 218 11.93 -14.13 8.58
N SER A 219 11.15 -14.52 7.57
CA SER A 219 10.24 -13.61 6.88
C SER A 219 8.84 -13.66 7.52
N THR A 220 8.30 -12.50 7.93
CA THR A 220 6.88 -12.38 8.34
C THR A 220 5.97 -12.16 7.13
N GLU A 221 4.97 -13.03 6.94
CA GLU A 221 4.06 -12.96 5.78
C GLU A 221 3.07 -11.80 5.88
N GLY A 222 2.40 -11.64 7.01
CA GLY A 222 1.54 -10.49 7.30
C GLY A 222 2.36 -9.31 7.81
N PHE A 223 1.94 -8.09 7.48
CA PHE A 223 2.42 -6.92 8.21
C PHE A 223 1.95 -7.01 9.67
N THR A 224 2.86 -6.79 10.61
CA THR A 224 2.61 -6.92 12.04
C THR A 224 3.14 -5.68 12.75
N ILE A 225 2.36 -5.17 13.71
CA ILE A 225 2.81 -4.13 14.64
C ILE A 225 2.88 -4.77 16.02
N LEU A 226 4.01 -4.62 16.70
CA LEU A 226 4.19 -5.07 18.07
C LEU A 226 4.55 -3.89 18.97
N VAL A 227 4.03 -3.91 20.18
CA VAL A 227 4.48 -3.06 21.28
C VAL A 227 5.09 -3.97 22.33
N GLU A 228 6.39 -3.82 22.55
CA GLU A 228 7.15 -4.63 23.50
C GLU A 228 7.87 -3.73 24.48
N GLY A 229 8.10 -4.18 25.71
CA GLY A 229 8.77 -3.37 26.71
C GLY A 229 8.66 -3.97 28.10
N GLU A 230 9.36 -3.35 29.03
CA GLU A 230 9.31 -3.67 30.45
C GLU A 230 9.35 -2.37 31.27
N ASN A 231 8.66 -2.36 32.40
CA ASN A 231 8.55 -1.20 33.28
C ASN A 231 8.02 0.03 32.53
N ASN A 232 8.84 1.08 32.43
CA ASN A 232 8.48 2.38 31.84
C ASN A 232 9.17 2.62 30.48
N SER A 233 9.69 1.59 29.82
CA SER A 233 10.34 1.74 28.51
C SER A 233 9.98 0.60 27.58
N GLY A 234 9.91 0.88 26.29
CA GLY A 234 9.60 -0.11 25.30
C GLY A 234 9.93 0.34 23.89
N VAL A 235 9.46 -0.45 22.93
CA VAL A 235 9.68 -0.24 21.50
C VAL A 235 8.41 -0.60 20.74
N ILE A 236 8.05 0.25 19.77
CA ILE A 236 7.03 -0.05 18.77
C ILE A 236 7.76 -0.58 17.52
N LYS A 237 7.39 -1.77 17.06
CA LYS A 237 7.99 -2.43 15.89
C LYS A 237 6.98 -2.55 14.76
N LEU A 238 7.38 -2.12 13.56
CA LEU A 238 6.66 -2.31 12.30
C LEU A 238 7.38 -3.39 11.49
N ILE A 239 6.79 -4.58 11.39
CA ILE A 239 7.45 -5.78 10.86
C ILE A 239 6.77 -6.21 9.56
N TRP A 240 7.53 -6.32 8.46
CA TRP A 240 7.03 -6.98 7.25
C TRP A 240 8.15 -7.64 6.45
N GLY A 241 7.94 -8.92 6.09
CA GLY A 241 9.01 -9.73 5.53
C GLY A 241 10.16 -9.84 6.54
N ASN A 242 11.37 -9.53 6.09
CA ASN A 242 12.55 -9.54 6.93
C ASN A 242 12.84 -8.17 7.57
N THR A 243 12.17 -7.10 7.15
CA THR A 243 12.46 -5.73 7.59
C THR A 243 11.66 -5.37 8.84
N VAL A 244 12.34 -4.72 9.78
CA VAL A 244 11.75 -4.18 11.01
C VAL A 244 12.12 -2.71 11.10
N TYR A 245 11.11 -1.83 11.07
CA TYR A 245 11.28 -0.46 11.55
C TYR A 245 10.88 -0.39 13.00
N SER A 246 11.61 0.38 13.80
CA SER A 246 11.32 0.50 15.23
C SER A 246 11.50 1.92 15.74
N VAL A 247 10.73 2.25 16.76
CA VAL A 247 10.94 3.46 17.56
C VAL A 247 10.81 3.13 19.03
N ASP A 248 11.76 3.62 19.83
CA ASP A 248 11.73 3.45 21.27
C ASP A 248 10.80 4.48 21.90
N PHE A 249 10.20 4.10 23.03
CA PHE A 249 9.38 4.98 23.83
C PHE A 249 9.66 4.82 25.33
N GLU A 250 9.37 5.87 26.07
CA GLU A 250 9.31 5.87 27.53
C GLU A 250 7.90 6.25 27.99
N ILE A 251 7.44 5.64 29.08
CA ILE A 251 6.17 5.95 29.72
C ILE A 251 6.43 7.06 30.75
N GLU A 252 5.82 8.21 30.54
CA GLU A 252 5.91 9.35 31.46
C GLU A 252 4.86 9.20 32.56
N ASN A 253 5.33 9.10 33.80
CA ASN A 253 4.51 9.10 35.02
C ASN A 253 3.97 10.51 35.34
#